data_AF-D8SQC3-F1
#
_entry.id   AF-D8SQC3-F1
#
_cell.length_a   1.000
_cell.length_b   1.000
_cell.length_c   1.000
_cell.angle_alpha   90.00
_cell.angle_beta   90.00
_cell.angle_gamma   90.00
#
_symmetry.space_group_name_H-M   'P 1'
#
loop_
_entity.id
_entity.type
_entity.pdbx_description
1 polymer ?
#
loop_
_entity_poly.entity_id
_entity_poly.type
_entity_poly.pdbx_seq_one_letter_code
_entity_poly.pdbx_strand_id
1 'polypeptide(L)'
;MEDEFWSVPLPPSSIRLVDSIDGEAFQGFLLALQESSVIALDAEWKPVLVAGMHPRVSLLQIACRKRDFGPESDLVFIVDVLSIPASALLQPLEEALETSRILKLGFKLRQDLINLAASLSSTASFSCEPYIDIGKLYHEVKRKNPRKLPGDTPSLSHICRDVFGRPLCKSLQCSDWELRPLTEEQISYAAADAHCLLAILDALHPYIIDMQRSKAGCPLVTRFRSMSKKADRSGKFLAYLLTFQQTLSLQADPKKKIRTRRVRDTNRSQGQAEFEWCGPPPWDPVVGGDGCPKFLCDIMIEGLARQLRCVGIDAACPHRLKPDARQLIEQAQREGRILLTRDVKLLRQRLIPSNQAYRVKHLTKKEQLTEIIETFHLTVSEEHLLSRCTRCNGELCPKPLTAQQAKAAAPNQKISEDVLLQDGLLFWQCSECRHLYWQVGK
;
A
#
# COMPACT_ATOMS: atom_id res chain seq x y z
N MET A 1 30.96 15.12 5.59
CA MET A 1 29.57 14.69 5.82
C MET A 1 28.98 13.92 4.64
N GLU A 2 29.62 13.90 3.46
CA GLU A 2 29.12 13.24 2.23
C GLU A 2 29.12 11.69 2.28
N ASP A 3 29.66 11.07 3.33
CA ASP A 3 29.85 9.61 3.39
C ASP A 3 28.81 8.83 4.21
N GLU A 4 27.87 9.50 4.87
CA GLU A 4 26.94 8.83 5.80
C GLU A 4 25.66 8.32 5.12
N PHE A 5 25.16 9.04 4.11
CA PHE A 5 23.88 8.75 3.45
C PHE A 5 24.10 8.41 1.98
N TRP A 6 23.13 7.68 1.40
CA TRP A 6 23.08 7.46 -0.04
C TRP A 6 22.67 8.75 -0.74
N SER A 7 23.39 9.12 -1.78
CA SER A 7 23.15 10.29 -2.63
C SER A 7 22.98 9.86 -4.08
N VAL A 8 22.32 10.72 -4.87
CA VAL A 8 22.10 10.48 -6.30
C VAL A 8 23.45 10.50 -7.03
N PRO A 9 23.87 9.40 -7.69
CA PRO A 9 25.14 9.32 -8.39
C PRO A 9 25.05 9.91 -9.81
N LEU A 10 24.46 11.11 -9.94
CA LEU A 10 24.28 11.83 -11.21
C LEU A 10 24.91 13.23 -11.11
N PRO A 11 25.35 13.82 -12.24
CA PRO A 11 25.76 15.20 -12.24
C PRO A 11 24.57 16.11 -11.89
N PRO A 12 24.78 17.26 -11.22
CA PRO A 12 23.69 18.18 -10.86
C PRO A 12 22.79 18.58 -12.05
N SER A 13 23.35 18.67 -13.26
CA SER A 13 22.60 18.97 -14.50
C SER A 13 21.53 17.93 -14.88
N SER A 14 21.61 16.72 -14.32
CA SER A 14 20.61 15.67 -14.52
C SER A 14 19.42 15.79 -13.58
N ILE A 15 19.50 16.63 -12.54
CA ILE A 15 18.39 16.93 -11.61
C ILE A 15 17.80 18.28 -12.02
N ARG A 16 16.54 18.29 -12.44
CA ARG A 16 15.89 19.47 -13.05
C ARG A 16 14.62 19.84 -12.28
N LEU A 17 14.59 21.05 -11.75
CA LEU A 17 13.38 21.65 -11.19
C LEU A 17 12.46 22.08 -12.33
N VAL A 18 11.18 21.72 -12.23
CA VAL A 18 10.13 22.05 -13.20
C VAL A 18 9.10 22.91 -12.49
N ASP A 19 9.27 24.23 -12.60
CA ASP A 19 8.48 25.26 -11.91
C ASP A 19 7.71 26.21 -12.84
N SER A 20 7.96 26.13 -14.16
CA SER A 20 7.24 26.85 -15.20
C SER A 20 7.02 25.99 -16.45
N ILE A 21 5.89 26.18 -17.13
CA ILE A 21 5.58 25.50 -18.40
C ILE A 21 6.41 26.01 -19.58
N ASP A 22 6.94 27.22 -19.48
CA ASP A 22 7.74 27.87 -20.54
C ASP A 22 9.23 27.49 -20.44
N GLY A 23 9.64 26.79 -19.38
CA GLY A 23 11.03 26.43 -19.13
C GLY A 23 11.49 25.19 -19.91
N GLU A 24 12.79 25.15 -20.24
CA GLU A 24 13.43 23.97 -20.86
C GLU A 24 13.28 22.70 -19.99
N ALA A 25 13.19 22.85 -18.67
CA ALA A 25 12.97 21.75 -17.76
C ALA A 25 11.60 21.08 -17.96
N PHE A 26 10.55 21.84 -18.23
CA PHE A 26 9.21 21.31 -18.51
C PHE A 26 9.17 20.58 -19.86
N GLN A 27 9.79 21.14 -20.90
CA GLN A 27 9.93 20.46 -22.19
C GLN A 27 10.74 19.16 -22.07
N GLY A 28 11.85 19.21 -21.33
CA GLY A 28 12.67 18.04 -21.02
C GLY A 28 11.89 16.98 -20.24
N PHE A 29 11.03 17.39 -19.31
CA PHE A 29 10.16 16.51 -18.54
C PHE A 29 9.17 15.76 -19.45
N LEU A 30 8.46 16.48 -20.33
CA LEU A 30 7.52 15.87 -21.27
C LEU A 30 8.22 14.88 -22.21
N LEU A 31 9.38 15.27 -22.76
CA LEU A 31 10.18 14.40 -23.61
C LEU A 31 10.65 13.16 -22.86
N ALA A 32 11.09 13.31 -21.61
CA ALA A 32 11.52 12.19 -20.78
C ALA A 32 10.38 11.20 -20.51
N LEU A 33 9.16 11.66 -20.26
CA LEU A 33 7.99 10.75 -20.12
C LEU A 33 7.72 9.97 -21.42
N GLN A 34 7.92 10.59 -22.58
CA GLN A 34 7.72 9.96 -23.88
C GLN A 34 8.85 8.98 -24.28
N GLU A 35 10.08 9.20 -23.84
CA GLU A 35 11.23 8.39 -24.25
C GLU A 35 11.62 7.33 -23.21
N SER A 36 11.23 7.52 -21.95
CA SER A 36 11.60 6.60 -20.88
C SER A 36 11.00 5.22 -21.10
N SER A 37 11.73 4.23 -20.62
CA SER A 37 11.32 2.83 -20.55
C SER A 37 11.01 2.40 -19.11
N VAL A 38 11.62 3.09 -18.14
CA VAL A 38 11.29 3.00 -16.72
C VAL A 38 11.18 4.42 -16.17
N ILE A 39 10.16 4.64 -15.34
CA ILE A 39 10.07 5.81 -14.49
C ILE A 39 9.92 5.38 -13.04
N ALA A 40 10.52 6.11 -12.11
CA ALA A 40 10.32 5.93 -10.68
C ALA A 40 9.71 7.20 -10.10
N LEU A 41 8.64 7.03 -9.32
CA LEU A 41 7.88 8.15 -8.79
C LEU A 41 7.91 8.16 -7.26
N ASP A 42 7.96 9.36 -6.72
CA ASP A 42 7.61 9.68 -5.34
C ASP A 42 6.86 11.02 -5.29
N ALA A 43 6.28 11.39 -4.15
CA ALA A 43 5.66 12.70 -3.98
C ALA A 43 5.73 13.23 -2.54
N GLU A 44 5.79 14.56 -2.41
CA GLU A 44 5.85 15.25 -1.12
C GLU A 44 4.66 16.19 -0.93
N TRP A 45 4.15 16.24 0.30
CA TRP A 45 2.99 17.05 0.66
C TRP A 45 2.99 17.44 2.14
N LYS A 46 2.27 18.51 2.44
CA LYS A 46 1.98 18.88 3.83
C LYS A 46 0.95 17.92 4.44
N PRO A 47 1.17 17.41 5.67
CA PRO A 47 0.18 16.57 6.34
C PRO A 47 -1.13 17.33 6.58
N VAL A 48 -2.27 16.69 6.31
CA VAL A 48 -3.61 17.23 6.62
C VAL A 48 -4.18 16.50 7.83
N LEU A 49 -4.51 17.26 8.87
CA LEU A 49 -5.05 16.75 10.14
C LEU A 49 -6.56 16.45 10.07
N VAL A 50 -7.22 16.81 8.97
CA VAL A 50 -8.66 16.61 8.78
C VAL A 50 -8.94 15.25 8.14
N ALA A 51 -9.63 14.38 8.87
CA ALA A 51 -9.97 13.04 8.42
C ALA A 51 -10.83 13.07 7.14
N GLY A 52 -10.40 12.34 6.10
CA GLY A 52 -11.13 12.22 4.84
C GLY A 52 -10.75 13.23 3.77
N MET A 53 -9.86 14.19 4.08
CA MET A 53 -9.26 15.06 3.07
C MET A 53 -7.97 14.47 2.52
N HIS A 54 -7.80 14.55 1.21
CA HIS A 54 -6.53 14.24 0.58
C HIS A 54 -5.58 15.44 0.75
N PRO A 55 -4.32 15.22 1.17
CA PRO A 55 -3.34 16.29 1.17
C PRO A 55 -3.09 16.76 -0.25
N ARG A 56 -2.90 18.07 -0.43
CA ARG A 56 -2.45 18.63 -1.70
C ARG A 56 -0.97 18.31 -1.87
N VAL A 57 -0.64 17.63 -2.96
CA VAL A 57 0.73 17.36 -3.36
C VAL A 57 1.43 18.66 -3.71
N SER A 58 2.57 18.90 -3.06
CA SER A 58 3.40 20.08 -3.26
C SER A 58 4.48 19.81 -4.29
N LEU A 59 5.06 18.61 -4.28
CA LEU A 59 6.07 18.18 -5.24
C LEU A 59 5.84 16.75 -5.73
N LEU A 60 6.13 16.53 -7.01
CA LEU A 60 6.17 15.23 -7.64
C LEU A 60 7.60 14.98 -8.13
N GLN A 61 8.22 13.87 -7.72
CA GLN A 61 9.54 13.49 -8.17
C GLN A 61 9.44 12.35 -9.19
N ILE A 62 10.10 12.50 -10.34
CA ILE A 62 10.11 11.47 -11.38
C ILE A 62 11.55 11.27 -11.86
N ALA A 63 12.11 10.10 -11.56
CA ALA A 63 13.37 9.65 -12.14
C ALA A 63 13.08 8.82 -13.40
N CYS A 64 13.78 9.11 -14.49
CA CYS A 64 13.50 8.65 -15.84
C CYS A 64 14.71 7.91 -16.42
N ARG A 65 14.49 6.68 -16.89
CA ARG A 65 15.52 5.87 -17.58
C ARG A 65 15.11 5.53 -19.00
N LYS A 66 15.93 5.94 -19.97
CA LYS A 66 15.75 5.62 -21.40
C LYS A 66 16.15 4.18 -21.68
N ARG A 67 15.59 3.59 -22.74
CA ARG A 67 15.75 2.17 -23.07
C ARG A 67 17.18 1.78 -23.47
N ASP A 68 17.86 2.70 -24.16
CA ASP A 68 19.13 2.44 -24.83
C ASP A 68 20.34 2.99 -24.06
N PHE A 69 20.13 3.49 -22.84
CA PHE A 69 21.15 4.15 -22.04
C PHE A 69 21.21 3.58 -20.63
N GLY A 70 22.39 3.61 -20.01
CA GLY A 70 22.61 3.11 -18.66
C GLY A 70 22.23 4.12 -17.57
N PRO A 71 22.37 3.72 -16.29
CA PRO A 71 22.04 4.56 -15.13
C PRO A 71 22.71 5.94 -15.14
N GLU A 72 23.88 6.08 -15.77
CA GLU A 72 24.62 7.34 -15.91
C GLU A 72 23.88 8.42 -16.72
N SER A 73 22.87 8.03 -17.49
CA SER A 73 22.06 8.91 -18.33
C SER A 73 20.71 9.27 -17.72
N ASP A 74 20.40 8.75 -16.53
CA ASP A 74 19.13 8.99 -15.88
C ASP A 74 18.92 10.49 -15.66
N LEU A 75 17.66 10.91 -15.78
CA LEU A 75 17.22 12.26 -15.49
C LEU A 75 16.24 12.23 -14.34
N VAL A 76 16.33 13.20 -13.43
CA VAL A 76 15.40 13.34 -12.31
C VAL A 76 14.72 14.69 -12.42
N PHE A 77 13.39 14.67 -12.46
CA PHE A 77 12.57 15.87 -12.51
C PHE A 77 11.90 16.08 -11.15
N ILE A 78 12.09 17.27 -10.59
CA ILE A 78 11.40 17.73 -9.39
C ILE A 78 10.31 18.68 -9.88
N VAL A 79 9.07 18.19 -9.96
CA VAL A 79 7.94 18.94 -10.50
C VAL A 79 7.24 19.70 -9.40
N ASP A 80 7.22 21.02 -9.50
CA ASP A 80 6.49 21.91 -8.62
C ASP A 80 5.00 21.90 -8.96
N VAL A 81 4.25 21.02 -8.31
CA VAL A 81 2.81 20.84 -8.52
C VAL A 81 2.02 22.08 -8.11
N LEU A 82 2.59 22.98 -7.30
CA LEU A 82 1.95 24.24 -6.90
C LEU A 82 2.07 25.31 -7.99
N SER A 83 3.16 25.29 -8.75
CA SER A 83 3.47 26.30 -9.77
C SER A 83 3.02 25.91 -11.18
N ILE A 84 2.99 24.61 -11.50
CA ILE A 84 2.53 24.13 -12.81
C ILE A 84 1.00 23.98 -12.84
N PRO A 85 0.30 24.52 -13.86
CA PRO A 85 -1.13 24.30 -14.01
C PRO A 85 -1.49 22.82 -14.10
N ALA A 86 -2.52 22.39 -13.37
CA ALA A 86 -2.90 20.99 -13.32
C ALA A 86 -3.25 20.40 -14.70
N SER A 87 -3.83 21.19 -15.60
CA SER A 87 -4.11 20.80 -16.99
C SER A 87 -2.86 20.45 -17.79
N ALA A 88 -1.72 21.08 -17.47
CA ALA A 88 -0.43 20.82 -18.13
C ALA A 88 0.24 19.53 -17.62
N LEU A 89 -0.15 19.03 -16.44
CA LEU A 89 0.39 17.80 -15.84
C LEU A 89 -0.51 16.58 -16.04
N LEU A 90 -1.83 16.77 -16.01
CA LEU A 90 -2.78 15.66 -15.94
C LEU A 90 -2.64 14.70 -17.12
N GLN A 91 -2.74 15.21 -18.36
CA GLN A 91 -2.70 14.38 -19.55
C GLN A 91 -1.34 13.66 -19.72
N PRO A 92 -0.17 14.34 -19.66
CA PRO A 92 1.12 13.66 -19.77
C PRO A 92 1.34 12.56 -18.71
N LEU A 93 0.88 12.80 -17.47
CA LEU A 93 0.98 11.81 -16.40
C LEU A 93 0.03 10.64 -16.61
N GLU A 94 -1.22 10.87 -17.01
CA GLU A 94 -2.17 9.80 -17.36
C GLU A 94 -1.60 8.89 -18.46
N GLU A 95 -1.08 9.48 -19.54
CA GLU A 95 -0.47 8.74 -20.65
C GLU A 95 0.75 7.90 -20.19
N ALA A 96 1.63 8.48 -19.38
CA ALA A 96 2.83 7.81 -18.88
C ALA A 96 2.49 6.68 -17.88
N LEU A 97 1.51 6.88 -17.01
CA LEU A 97 1.10 5.89 -16.01
C LEU A 97 0.29 4.75 -16.65
N GLU A 98 -0.54 5.03 -17.66
CA GLU A 98 -1.37 4.00 -18.31
C GLU A 98 -0.60 3.17 -19.35
N THR A 99 0.39 3.76 -20.01
CA THR A 99 1.10 3.06 -21.09
C THR A 99 1.89 1.85 -20.61
N SER A 100 1.68 0.72 -21.28
CA SER A 100 2.46 -0.50 -21.01
C SER A 100 3.91 -0.45 -21.49
N ARG A 101 4.29 0.61 -22.24
CA ARG A 101 5.67 0.83 -22.71
C ARG A 101 6.63 1.20 -21.58
N ILE A 102 6.10 1.83 -20.53
CA ILE A 102 6.87 2.35 -19.41
C ILE A 102 6.60 1.50 -18.18
N LEU A 103 7.66 0.99 -17.55
CA LEU A 103 7.59 0.39 -16.23
C LEU A 103 7.61 1.48 -15.16
N LYS A 104 6.63 1.47 -14.26
CA LYS A 104 6.56 2.40 -13.13
C LYS A 104 7.15 1.76 -11.87
N LEU A 105 8.05 2.45 -11.19
CA LEU A 105 8.54 2.08 -9.86
C LEU A 105 8.00 3.04 -8.81
N GLY A 106 7.76 2.55 -7.62
CA GLY A 106 7.48 3.38 -6.46
C GLY A 106 7.57 2.60 -5.16
N PHE A 107 7.45 3.28 -4.03
CA PHE A 107 7.44 2.67 -2.70
C PHE A 107 6.14 3.04 -2.00
N LYS A 108 5.18 2.10 -1.89
CA LYS A 108 3.78 2.41 -1.51
C LYS A 108 3.07 3.37 -2.49
N LEU A 109 3.54 3.41 -3.73
CA LEU A 109 3.10 4.25 -4.87
C LEU A 109 1.61 4.55 -4.98
N ARG A 110 0.77 3.58 -4.60
CA ARG A 110 -0.69 3.73 -4.68
C ARG A 110 -1.19 4.96 -3.92
N GLN A 111 -0.66 5.23 -2.73
CA GLN A 111 -1.13 6.36 -1.94
C GLN A 111 -0.72 7.68 -2.58
N ASP A 112 0.49 7.74 -3.12
CA ASP A 112 1.07 8.92 -3.77
C ASP A 112 0.24 9.29 -5.01
N LEU A 113 -0.09 8.30 -5.84
CA LEU A 113 -0.95 8.51 -7.02
C LEU A 113 -2.38 8.95 -6.65
N ILE A 114 -2.93 8.48 -5.53
CA ILE A 114 -4.25 8.93 -5.05
C ILE A 114 -4.19 10.41 -4.67
N ASN A 115 -3.18 10.82 -3.90
CA ASN A 115 -3.04 12.20 -3.46
C ASN A 115 -2.71 13.12 -4.65
N LEU A 116 -1.87 12.67 -5.57
CA LEU A 116 -1.53 13.41 -6.79
C LEU A 116 -2.75 13.62 -7.68
N ALA A 117 -3.56 12.57 -7.93
CA ALA A 117 -4.78 12.70 -8.71
C ALA A 117 -5.74 13.73 -8.10
N ALA A 118 -5.98 13.63 -6.78
CA ALA A 118 -6.82 14.56 -6.04
C ALA A 118 -6.31 16.01 -6.07
N SER A 119 -5.00 16.21 -6.23
CA SER A 119 -4.36 17.53 -6.33
C SER A 119 -4.50 18.17 -7.71
N LEU A 120 -4.62 17.35 -8.75
CA LEU A 120 -4.70 17.81 -10.14
C LEU A 120 -6.14 17.98 -10.62
N SER A 121 -7.06 17.14 -10.17
CA SER A 121 -8.49 17.29 -10.44
C SER A 121 -9.32 16.48 -9.45
N SER A 122 -10.46 17.05 -9.03
CA SER A 122 -11.41 16.37 -8.12
C SER A 122 -12.02 15.10 -8.70
N THR A 123 -11.95 14.93 -10.03
CA THR A 123 -12.46 13.74 -10.74
C THR A 123 -11.35 12.88 -11.33
N ALA A 124 -10.08 13.30 -11.25
CA ALA A 124 -8.98 12.53 -11.80
C ALA A 124 -8.75 11.24 -11.01
N SER A 125 -8.38 10.19 -11.74
CA SER A 125 -7.94 8.93 -11.17
C SER A 125 -6.95 8.30 -12.13
N PHE A 126 -5.70 8.13 -11.67
CA PHE A 126 -4.69 7.49 -12.50
C PHE A 126 -4.90 5.98 -12.62
N SER A 127 -4.84 5.49 -13.85
CA SER A 127 -4.55 4.08 -14.17
C SER A 127 -3.03 3.91 -14.20
N CYS A 128 -2.47 2.86 -13.59
CA CYS A 128 -1.02 2.65 -13.51
C CYS A 128 -0.63 1.20 -13.85
N GLU A 129 -0.23 0.96 -15.10
CA GLU A 129 0.19 -0.37 -15.57
C GLU A 129 1.31 -0.32 -16.60
N PRO A 130 2.36 -1.15 -16.48
CA PRO A 130 2.74 -1.99 -15.33
C PRO A 130 3.49 -1.18 -14.26
N TYR A 131 3.36 -1.57 -13.00
CA TYR A 131 4.17 -1.02 -11.92
C TYR A 131 4.74 -2.07 -10.98
N ILE A 132 5.85 -1.71 -10.34
CA ILE A 132 6.53 -2.46 -9.29
C ILE A 132 6.59 -1.61 -8.02
N ASP A 133 6.14 -2.20 -6.92
CA ASP A 133 6.41 -1.69 -5.59
C ASP A 133 7.77 -2.23 -5.12
N ILE A 134 8.74 -1.34 -4.93
CA ILE A 134 10.12 -1.71 -4.60
C ILE A 134 10.21 -2.44 -3.26
N GLY A 135 9.37 -2.07 -2.28
CA GLY A 135 9.33 -2.77 -0.99
C GLY A 135 8.90 -4.22 -1.14
N LYS A 136 7.92 -4.50 -2.02
CA LYS A 136 7.50 -5.87 -2.33
C LYS A 136 8.55 -6.63 -3.13
N LEU A 137 9.18 -5.99 -4.13
CA LEU A 137 10.25 -6.60 -4.92
C LEU A 137 11.42 -7.03 -4.02
N TYR A 138 11.89 -6.13 -3.16
CA TYR A 138 12.95 -6.38 -2.21
C TYR A 138 12.63 -7.60 -1.33
N HIS A 139 11.41 -7.65 -0.77
CA HIS A 139 10.98 -8.77 0.07
C HIS A 139 10.96 -10.11 -0.67
N GLU A 140 10.53 -10.13 -1.94
CA GLU A 140 10.55 -11.35 -2.74
C GLU A 140 11.96 -11.83 -3.04
N VAL A 141 12.87 -10.90 -3.35
CA VAL A 141 14.28 -11.20 -3.67
C VAL A 141 15.05 -11.68 -2.45
N LYS A 142 14.93 -11.00 -1.30
CA LYS A 142 15.68 -11.32 -0.08
C LYS A 142 15.06 -12.45 0.75
N ARG A 143 14.01 -13.10 0.21
CA ARG A 143 13.25 -14.13 0.92
C ARG A 143 14.06 -15.42 1.09
N LYS A 144 14.74 -15.56 2.22
CA LYS A 144 15.52 -16.77 2.55
C LYS A 144 14.68 -18.05 2.72
N ASN A 145 13.40 -17.94 3.08
CA ASN A 145 12.54 -19.11 3.27
C ASN A 145 11.18 -18.91 2.57
N PRO A 146 10.86 -19.73 1.56
CA PRO A 146 9.63 -19.60 0.79
C PRO A 146 8.32 -19.75 1.58
N ARG A 147 8.39 -20.23 2.82
CA ARG A 147 7.23 -20.55 3.64
C ARG A 147 6.96 -19.55 4.78
N LYS A 148 7.90 -18.64 5.05
CA LYS A 148 7.75 -17.57 6.05
C LYS A 148 7.00 -16.39 5.41
N LEU A 149 5.97 -15.87 6.08
CA LEU A 149 5.29 -14.66 5.61
C LEU A 149 6.29 -13.50 5.62
N PRO A 150 6.27 -12.60 4.62
CA PRO A 150 7.03 -11.36 4.69
C PRO A 150 6.63 -10.63 5.99
N GLY A 151 7.61 -10.18 6.76
CA GLY A 151 7.35 -9.22 7.85
C GLY A 151 6.90 -7.87 7.28
N ASP A 152 6.81 -6.84 8.12
CA ASP A 152 6.60 -5.48 7.63
C ASP A 152 7.59 -5.15 6.50
N THR A 153 7.12 -4.49 5.43
CA THR A 153 8.02 -3.98 4.40
C THR A 153 8.98 -2.99 5.05
N PRO A 154 10.30 -3.22 4.97
CA PRO A 154 11.24 -2.28 5.54
C PRO A 154 11.06 -0.91 4.90
N SER A 155 11.34 0.16 5.66
CA SER A 155 11.33 1.51 5.09
C SER A 155 12.32 1.62 3.93
N LEU A 156 12.07 2.51 2.97
CA LEU A 156 12.96 2.73 1.83
C LEU A 156 14.41 3.03 2.25
N SER A 157 14.61 3.81 3.32
CA SER A 157 15.93 4.07 3.93
C SER A 157 16.62 2.79 4.46
N HIS A 158 15.86 1.83 4.99
CA HIS A 158 16.41 0.52 5.39
C HIS A 158 16.81 -0.32 4.17
N ILE A 159 15.98 -0.32 3.11
CA ILE A 159 16.30 -1.01 1.86
C ILE A 159 17.59 -0.44 1.26
N CYS A 160 17.73 0.88 1.21
CA CYS A 160 18.96 1.53 0.74
C CYS A 160 20.18 1.12 1.58
N ARG A 161 20.04 1.04 2.92
CA ARG A 161 21.13 0.56 3.79
C ARG A 161 21.52 -0.89 3.48
N ASP A 162 20.56 -1.78 3.28
CA ASP A 162 20.84 -3.18 2.96
C ASP A 162 21.42 -3.37 1.55
N VAL A 163 21.00 -2.55 0.59
CA VAL A 163 21.37 -2.70 -0.82
C VAL A 163 22.67 -1.95 -1.17
N PHE A 164 22.84 -0.74 -0.63
CA PHE A 164 23.96 0.16 -0.94
C PHE A 164 24.96 0.33 0.21
N GLY A 165 24.68 -0.24 1.39
CA GLY A 165 25.46 0.00 2.61
C GLY A 165 25.20 1.35 3.28
N ARG A 166 24.43 2.24 2.64
CA ARG A 166 24.12 3.59 3.13
C ARG A 166 22.60 3.84 3.14
N PRO A 167 22.03 4.37 4.24
CA PRO A 167 20.61 4.72 4.32
C PRO A 167 20.27 5.97 3.49
N LEU A 168 18.99 6.17 3.17
CA LEU A 168 18.49 7.50 2.79
C LEU A 168 18.41 8.40 4.02
N CYS A 169 18.73 9.68 3.82
CA CYS A 169 18.51 10.72 4.82
C CYS A 169 17.01 10.88 5.10
N LYS A 170 16.64 11.25 6.34
CA LYS A 170 15.25 11.49 6.74
C LYS A 170 15.03 12.89 7.32
N SER A 171 16.04 13.75 7.30
CA SER A 171 15.99 15.06 7.96
C SER A 171 14.92 15.97 7.36
N LEU A 172 14.67 15.86 6.05
CA LEU A 172 13.73 16.71 5.32
C LEU A 172 12.37 16.05 5.05
N GLN A 173 12.14 14.84 5.56
CA GLN A 173 10.86 14.12 5.41
C GLN A 173 9.65 14.94 5.92
N CYS A 174 9.86 15.76 6.94
CA CYS A 174 8.85 16.65 7.53
C CYS A 174 9.17 18.13 7.27
N SER A 175 9.91 18.47 6.22
CA SER A 175 10.19 19.86 5.85
C SER A 175 8.93 20.57 5.31
N ASP A 176 8.96 21.90 5.26
CA ASP A 176 7.88 22.66 4.63
C ASP A 176 8.00 22.59 3.11
N TRP A 177 7.32 21.60 2.51
CA TRP A 177 7.30 21.36 1.07
C TRP A 177 6.49 22.39 0.27
N GLU A 178 5.76 23.29 0.94
CA GLU A 178 5.07 24.43 0.29
C GLU A 178 5.95 25.68 0.21
N LEU A 179 7.09 25.71 0.92
CA LEU A 179 8.02 26.84 0.89
C LEU A 179 8.61 27.03 -0.52
N ARG A 180 8.65 28.28 -0.99
CA ARG A 180 9.28 28.67 -2.26
C ARG A 180 10.22 29.88 -2.08
N PRO A 181 11.39 29.90 -2.73
CA PRO A 181 11.95 28.83 -3.55
C PRO A 181 12.34 27.59 -2.71
N LEU A 182 12.37 26.42 -3.33
CA LEU A 182 12.90 25.21 -2.67
C LEU A 182 14.40 25.38 -2.43
N THR A 183 14.88 24.86 -1.30
CA THR A 183 16.32 24.81 -1.03
C THR A 183 17.01 23.73 -1.86
N GLU A 184 18.32 23.88 -2.10
CA GLU A 184 19.12 22.84 -2.78
C GLU A 184 19.08 21.50 -2.04
N GLU A 185 18.99 21.54 -0.71
CA GLU A 185 18.88 20.35 0.15
C GLU A 185 17.54 19.63 -0.04
N GLN A 186 16.43 20.37 -0.15
CA GLN A 186 15.10 19.83 -0.47
C GLN A 186 15.07 19.20 -1.87
N ILE A 187 15.67 19.87 -2.86
CA ILE A 187 15.77 19.34 -4.23
C ILE A 187 16.60 18.04 -4.24
N SER A 188 17.73 18.02 -3.54
CA SER A 188 18.61 16.85 -3.45
C SER A 188 17.95 15.68 -2.72
N TYR A 189 17.24 15.95 -1.63
CA TYR A 189 16.46 14.95 -0.89
C TYR A 189 15.37 14.34 -1.78
N ALA A 190 14.55 15.19 -2.40
CA ALA A 190 13.46 14.76 -3.26
C ALA A 190 13.99 13.95 -4.46
N ALA A 191 15.10 14.38 -5.06
CA ALA A 191 15.75 13.64 -6.14
C ALA A 191 16.23 12.25 -5.69
N ALA A 192 16.75 12.14 -4.47
CA ALA A 192 17.21 10.88 -3.91
C ALA A 192 16.07 9.87 -3.70
N ASP A 193 14.92 10.32 -3.20
CA ASP A 193 13.79 9.43 -2.90
C ASP A 193 13.19 8.79 -4.18
N ALA A 194 13.18 9.49 -5.32
CA ALA A 194 12.81 8.89 -6.60
C ALA A 194 13.94 8.08 -7.25
N HIS A 195 15.17 8.60 -7.33
CA HIS A 195 16.27 7.94 -8.03
C HIS A 195 16.71 6.64 -7.36
N CYS A 196 16.63 6.56 -6.02
CA CYS A 196 17.02 5.36 -5.29
C CYS A 196 16.22 4.12 -5.74
N LEU A 197 14.99 4.29 -6.22
CA LEU A 197 14.14 3.21 -6.70
C LEU A 197 14.70 2.56 -7.98
N LEU A 198 15.24 3.37 -8.90
CA LEU A 198 15.97 2.87 -10.08
C LEU A 198 17.24 2.13 -9.66
N ALA A 199 18.03 2.73 -8.77
CA ALA A 199 19.25 2.12 -8.26
C ALA A 199 18.99 0.81 -7.50
N ILE A 200 17.89 0.71 -6.75
CA ILE A 200 17.50 -0.52 -6.04
C ILE A 200 17.13 -1.60 -7.07
N LEU A 201 16.38 -1.24 -8.12
CA LEU A 201 16.06 -2.18 -9.19
C LEU A 201 17.33 -2.75 -9.83
N ASP A 202 18.32 -1.91 -10.12
CA ASP A 202 19.61 -2.32 -10.69
C ASP A 202 20.36 -3.27 -9.76
N ALA A 203 20.47 -2.92 -8.48
CA ALA A 203 21.18 -3.73 -7.51
C ALA A 203 20.48 -5.08 -7.22
N LEU A 204 19.16 -5.14 -7.33
CA LEU A 204 18.39 -6.39 -7.19
C LEU A 204 18.37 -7.22 -8.48
N HIS A 205 18.72 -6.64 -9.64
CA HIS A 205 18.63 -7.29 -10.95
C HIS A 205 19.35 -8.65 -11.04
N PRO A 206 20.59 -8.84 -10.53
CA PRO A 206 21.26 -10.14 -10.58
C PRO A 206 20.48 -11.24 -9.85
N TYR A 207 19.91 -10.93 -8.68
CA TYR A 207 19.12 -11.87 -7.90
C TYR A 207 17.80 -12.23 -8.58
N ILE A 208 17.18 -11.26 -9.27
CA ILE A 208 15.98 -11.50 -10.08
C ILE A 208 16.30 -12.52 -11.19
N ILE A 209 17.46 -12.41 -11.86
CA ILE A 209 17.89 -13.38 -12.88
C ILE A 209 18.09 -14.78 -12.30
N ASP A 210 18.76 -14.90 -11.15
CA ASP A 210 19.04 -16.20 -10.53
C ASP A 210 17.77 -16.92 -10.04
N MET A 211 16.79 -16.17 -9.52
CA MET A 211 15.47 -16.71 -9.20
C MET A 211 14.77 -17.31 -10.43
N GLN A 212 14.94 -16.72 -11.62
CA GLN A 212 14.34 -17.24 -12.85
C GLN A 212 15.00 -18.57 -13.28
N ARG A 213 16.34 -18.65 -13.22
CA ARG A 213 17.10 -19.85 -13.62
C ARG A 213 16.76 -21.06 -12.75
N SER A 214 16.42 -20.83 -11.49
CA SER A 214 16.14 -21.89 -10.50
C SER A 214 14.69 -22.42 -10.49
N LYS A 215 13.77 -21.91 -11.33
CA LYS A 215 12.31 -22.22 -11.31
C LYS A 215 11.63 -21.99 -9.94
N ALA A 216 12.28 -21.33 -9.00
CA ALA A 216 11.62 -20.78 -7.82
C ALA A 216 10.70 -19.62 -8.28
N GLY A 217 9.49 -19.52 -7.72
CA GLY A 217 8.45 -18.58 -8.19
C GLY A 217 8.96 -17.17 -8.50
N CYS A 218 8.49 -16.61 -9.61
CA CYS A 218 8.93 -15.30 -10.08
C CYS A 218 8.38 -14.13 -9.24
N PRO A 219 9.14 -13.03 -9.09
CA PRO A 219 8.64 -11.81 -8.47
C PRO A 219 7.41 -11.22 -9.18
N LEU A 220 6.66 -10.37 -8.48
CA LEU A 220 5.32 -9.90 -8.89
C LEU A 220 5.38 -8.56 -9.64
N VAL A 221 4.79 -8.49 -10.84
CA VAL A 221 4.34 -7.22 -11.47
C VAL A 221 2.87 -7.08 -11.14
N THR A 222 2.49 -5.92 -10.63
CA THR A 222 1.10 -5.60 -10.31
C THR A 222 0.50 -4.72 -11.41
N ARG A 223 -0.76 -5.03 -11.74
CA ARG A 223 -1.59 -4.31 -12.71
C ARG A 223 -2.61 -3.42 -11.96
N PHE A 224 -2.66 -2.12 -12.23
CA PHE A 224 -3.69 -1.17 -11.80
C PHE A 224 -4.43 -0.49 -12.97
N ARG A 225 -5.52 -1.09 -13.49
CA ARG A 225 -6.47 -0.40 -14.39
C ARG A 225 -7.49 0.38 -13.56
N SER A 226 -7.82 1.60 -14.00
CA SER A 226 -8.77 2.49 -13.32
C SER A 226 -10.00 1.76 -12.77
N MET A 227 -10.30 2.05 -11.50
CA MET A 227 -11.53 1.74 -10.74
C MET A 227 -12.27 0.40 -10.98
N SER A 228 -11.59 -0.66 -11.41
CA SER A 228 -12.10 -2.03 -11.40
C SER A 228 -11.44 -2.86 -10.28
N LYS A 229 -12.25 -3.42 -9.38
CA LYS A 229 -11.88 -4.07 -8.10
C LYS A 229 -11.09 -5.40 -8.23
N LYS A 230 -10.22 -5.58 -9.23
CA LYS A 230 -9.23 -6.67 -9.26
C LYS A 230 -7.93 -6.16 -9.88
N ALA A 231 -6.85 -6.18 -9.10
CA ALA A 231 -5.54 -6.43 -9.69
C ALA A 231 -5.62 -7.81 -10.37
N ASP A 232 -5.58 -7.84 -11.70
CA ASP A 232 -5.40 -9.10 -12.41
C ASP A 232 -4.00 -9.61 -12.11
N ARG A 233 -3.90 -10.73 -11.38
CA ARG A 233 -2.67 -11.52 -11.33
C ARG A 233 -2.57 -12.30 -12.65
N SER A 234 -2.47 -11.59 -13.78
CA SER A 234 -2.11 -12.21 -15.04
C SER A 234 -0.63 -12.52 -14.98
N GLY A 235 -0.29 -13.77 -14.70
CA GLY A 235 1.08 -14.24 -14.73
C GLY A 235 1.68 -14.10 -16.13
N LYS A 236 2.46 -13.02 -16.34
CA LYS A 236 3.52 -12.89 -17.37
C LYS A 236 4.61 -11.87 -16.95
N PHE A 237 4.97 -11.80 -15.65
CA PHE A 237 6.11 -11.01 -15.12
C PHE A 237 7.40 -11.22 -15.92
N LEU A 238 7.68 -12.50 -16.17
CA LEU A 238 8.81 -12.97 -16.95
C LEU A 238 8.77 -12.50 -18.39
N ALA A 239 7.63 -12.52 -19.09
CA ALA A 239 7.60 -12.11 -20.49
C ALA A 239 7.85 -10.60 -20.62
N TYR A 240 7.39 -9.79 -19.67
CA TYR A 240 7.63 -8.34 -19.67
C TYR A 240 9.10 -8.02 -19.37
N LEU A 241 9.68 -8.59 -18.30
CA LEU A 241 11.11 -8.48 -18.01
C LEU A 241 12.00 -9.13 -19.08
N LEU A 242 11.59 -10.22 -19.74
CA LEU A 242 12.32 -10.85 -20.85
C LEU A 242 12.23 -10.04 -22.15
N THR A 243 11.10 -9.39 -22.44
CA THR A 243 10.97 -8.44 -23.58
C THR A 243 11.78 -7.17 -23.30
N PHE A 244 11.82 -6.74 -22.03
CA PHE A 244 12.65 -5.64 -21.54
C PHE A 244 14.14 -5.99 -21.56
N GLN A 245 14.52 -7.19 -21.08
CA GLN A 245 15.86 -7.78 -21.14
C GLN A 245 16.32 -8.05 -22.56
N GLN A 246 15.44 -8.45 -23.48
CA GLN A 246 15.78 -8.54 -24.91
C GLN A 246 16.18 -7.18 -25.47
N THR A 247 15.77 -6.07 -24.85
CA THR A 247 16.19 -4.74 -25.31
C THR A 247 17.45 -4.23 -24.62
N LEU A 248 17.63 -4.54 -23.33
CA LEU A 248 18.90 -4.29 -22.62
C LEU A 248 20.03 -5.21 -23.09
N SER A 249 19.73 -6.43 -23.56
CA SER A 249 20.71 -7.42 -24.04
C SER A 249 20.99 -7.34 -25.55
N LEU A 250 20.28 -6.49 -26.31
CA LEU A 250 20.51 -6.36 -27.76
C LEU A 250 21.78 -5.59 -28.14
N GLN A 251 22.68 -5.35 -27.18
CA GLN A 251 24.08 -5.03 -27.47
C GLN A 251 24.93 -6.26 -27.85
N ALA A 252 24.35 -7.44 -28.10
CA ALA A 252 25.08 -8.57 -28.68
C ALA A 252 24.25 -9.41 -29.67
N ASP A 253 24.59 -9.24 -30.95
CA ASP A 253 24.45 -10.17 -32.09
C ASP A 253 23.07 -10.31 -32.82
N PRO A 254 22.97 -9.95 -34.12
CA PRO A 254 21.73 -10.00 -34.88
C PRO A 254 21.56 -11.34 -35.60
N LYS A 255 20.46 -12.08 -35.29
CA LYS A 255 19.66 -12.91 -36.22
C LYS A 255 18.71 -13.85 -35.46
N LYS A 256 17.40 -13.58 -35.50
CA LYS A 256 16.34 -14.55 -35.91
C LYS A 256 14.92 -13.99 -35.75
N LYS A 257 14.12 -14.23 -36.80
CA LYS A 257 12.74 -13.76 -37.01
C LYS A 257 11.72 -14.46 -36.09
N ILE A 258 10.78 -13.70 -35.53
CA ILE A 258 9.64 -14.21 -34.74
C ILE A 258 8.42 -14.45 -35.64
N ARG A 259 7.76 -15.60 -35.49
CA ARG A 259 6.47 -15.95 -36.11
C ARG A 259 5.32 -15.60 -35.16
N THR A 260 4.30 -14.93 -35.68
CA THR A 260 3.07 -14.52 -34.98
C THR A 260 2.05 -15.67 -34.85
N ARG A 261 1.32 -15.73 -33.72
CA ARG A 261 0.12 -16.55 -33.55
C ARG A 261 -1.06 -15.70 -33.06
N ARG A 262 -2.21 -15.88 -33.69
CA ARG A 262 -3.48 -15.16 -33.51
C ARG A 262 -4.17 -15.50 -32.17
N VAL A 263 -4.85 -14.50 -31.60
CA VAL A 263 -5.70 -14.58 -30.40
C VAL A 263 -7.13 -14.94 -30.80
N ARG A 264 -7.84 -15.71 -29.96
CA ARG A 264 -9.28 -15.96 -30.05
C ARG A 264 -9.98 -15.34 -28.84
N ASP A 265 -11.05 -14.61 -29.09
CA ASP A 265 -11.98 -14.02 -28.13
C ASP A 265 -12.92 -15.05 -27.51
N THR A 266 -13.27 -14.85 -26.23
CA THR A 266 -14.49 -15.41 -25.62
C THR A 266 -15.10 -14.45 -24.60
N ASN A 267 -16.38 -14.15 -24.81
CA ASN A 267 -17.29 -13.31 -24.01
C ASN A 267 -17.44 -13.72 -22.54
N ARG A 268 -17.75 -12.73 -21.67
CA ARG A 268 -17.88 -12.90 -20.21
C ARG A 268 -19.08 -12.11 -19.67
N SER A 269 -20.19 -12.78 -19.39
CA SER A 269 -21.33 -12.21 -18.65
C SER A 269 -22.21 -13.29 -18.03
N GLN A 270 -21.86 -13.76 -16.82
CA GLN A 270 -22.72 -14.53 -15.89
C GLN A 270 -21.93 -14.76 -14.58
N GLY A 271 -22.41 -14.24 -13.43
CA GLY A 271 -21.77 -14.54 -12.13
C GLY A 271 -21.96 -13.56 -10.97
N GLN A 272 -22.91 -12.61 -11.03
CA GLN A 272 -23.08 -11.59 -9.97
C GLN A 272 -24.04 -11.98 -8.82
N ALA A 273 -24.86 -13.03 -8.92
CA ALA A 273 -25.95 -13.31 -7.97
C ALA A 273 -25.68 -14.39 -6.87
N GLU A 274 -24.48 -14.95 -6.76
CA GLU A 274 -24.26 -16.20 -5.99
C GLU A 274 -24.10 -16.07 -4.45
N PHE A 275 -24.07 -14.88 -3.83
CA PHE A 275 -23.66 -14.72 -2.42
C PHE A 275 -24.38 -13.61 -1.63
N GLU A 276 -25.69 -13.43 -1.83
CA GLU A 276 -26.48 -12.51 -0.99
C GLU A 276 -26.75 -13.10 0.41
N TRP A 277 -26.83 -12.23 1.42
CA TRP A 277 -27.11 -12.62 2.81
C TRP A 277 -28.56 -13.11 2.94
N CYS A 278 -28.76 -14.25 3.59
CA CYS A 278 -30.09 -14.85 3.74
C CYS A 278 -30.31 -15.31 5.19
N GLY A 279 -31.40 -14.85 5.81
CA GLY A 279 -31.88 -15.29 7.13
C GLY A 279 -31.40 -14.42 8.31
N PRO A 280 -31.97 -14.63 9.51
CA PRO A 280 -31.54 -13.94 10.72
C PRO A 280 -30.14 -14.39 11.16
N PRO A 281 -29.29 -13.48 11.66
CA PRO A 281 -27.97 -13.82 12.16
C PRO A 281 -28.06 -14.67 13.45
N PRO A 282 -26.99 -15.41 13.82
CA PRO A 282 -27.04 -16.32 14.98
C PRO A 282 -27.30 -15.65 16.33
N TRP A 283 -27.01 -14.35 16.45
CA TRP A 283 -27.27 -13.57 17.66
C TRP A 283 -28.67 -12.95 17.70
N ASP A 284 -29.50 -13.11 16.66
CA ASP A 284 -30.84 -12.53 16.63
C ASP A 284 -31.74 -13.19 17.70
N PRO A 285 -32.42 -12.42 18.57
CA PRO A 285 -33.35 -12.96 19.56
C PRO A 285 -34.46 -13.85 18.97
N VAL A 286 -34.86 -13.63 17.71
CA VAL A 286 -35.88 -14.44 17.01
C VAL A 286 -35.43 -15.89 16.84
N VAL A 287 -34.12 -16.15 16.77
CA VAL A 287 -33.55 -17.52 16.72
C VAL A 287 -32.93 -17.96 18.05
N GLY A 288 -33.22 -17.25 19.14
CA GLY A 288 -32.72 -17.56 20.49
C GLY A 288 -31.31 -17.03 20.78
N GLY A 289 -30.82 -16.06 19.99
CA GLY A 289 -29.56 -15.38 20.24
C GLY A 289 -29.62 -14.33 21.34
N ASP A 290 -28.45 -13.83 21.76
CA ASP A 290 -28.29 -12.88 22.87
C ASP A 290 -28.44 -11.40 22.47
N GLY A 291 -28.73 -11.11 21.20
CA GLY A 291 -28.81 -9.76 20.65
C GLY A 291 -27.46 -9.07 20.43
N CYS A 292 -26.33 -9.73 20.74
CA CYS A 292 -25.00 -9.13 20.65
C CYS A 292 -24.29 -9.54 19.35
N PRO A 293 -24.00 -8.60 18.43
CA PRO A 293 -23.32 -8.91 17.17
C PRO A 293 -21.90 -9.44 17.39
N LYS A 294 -21.60 -10.62 16.82
CA LYS A 294 -20.28 -11.27 16.95
C LYS A 294 -19.76 -11.75 15.60
N PHE A 295 -18.61 -11.22 15.18
CA PHE A 295 -18.00 -11.56 13.89
C PHE A 295 -16.73 -12.39 14.06
N LEU A 296 -16.45 -13.27 13.12
CA LEU A 296 -15.14 -13.88 12.90
C LEU A 296 -14.60 -13.36 11.57
N CYS A 297 -13.53 -12.57 11.63
CA CYS A 297 -12.91 -12.00 10.45
C CYS A 297 -11.71 -12.85 10.01
N ASP A 298 -11.71 -13.29 8.74
CA ASP A 298 -10.56 -13.99 8.18
C ASP A 298 -9.30 -13.10 8.08
N ILE A 299 -8.17 -13.71 7.71
CA ILE A 299 -6.88 -13.01 7.58
C ILE A 299 -6.88 -11.87 6.54
N MET A 300 -7.77 -11.89 5.55
CA MET A 300 -7.83 -10.87 4.49
C MET A 300 -8.57 -9.61 4.93
N ILE A 301 -9.39 -9.71 5.98
CA ILE A 301 -10.17 -8.61 6.54
C ILE A 301 -9.86 -8.38 8.03
N GLU A 302 -8.68 -8.75 8.52
CA GLU A 302 -8.22 -8.41 9.88
C GLU A 302 -8.30 -6.89 10.14
N GLY A 303 -8.03 -6.08 9.10
CA GLY A 303 -8.20 -4.63 9.16
C GLY A 303 -9.63 -4.18 9.50
N LEU A 304 -10.64 -4.88 9.01
CA LEU A 304 -12.05 -4.64 9.35
C LEU A 304 -12.34 -5.08 10.79
N ALA A 305 -11.78 -6.22 11.23
CA ALA A 305 -11.91 -6.66 12.62
C ALA A 305 -11.45 -5.58 13.61
N ARG A 306 -10.33 -4.91 13.32
CA ARG A 306 -9.83 -3.78 14.13
C ARG A 306 -10.80 -2.61 14.17
N GLN A 307 -11.43 -2.28 13.04
CA GLN A 307 -12.41 -1.18 12.97
C GLN A 307 -13.70 -1.52 13.71
N LEU A 308 -14.21 -2.74 13.58
CA LEU A 308 -15.36 -3.23 14.34
C LEU A 308 -15.11 -3.14 15.85
N ARG A 309 -13.91 -3.53 16.31
CA ARG A 309 -13.50 -3.39 17.72
C ARG A 309 -13.45 -1.94 18.19
N CYS A 310 -13.02 -1.01 17.33
CA CYS A 310 -13.01 0.42 17.67
C CYS A 310 -14.43 0.96 17.94
N VAL A 311 -15.45 0.41 17.28
CA VAL A 311 -16.85 0.79 17.50
C VAL A 311 -17.57 -0.13 18.51
N GLY A 312 -16.82 -0.90 19.29
CA GLY A 312 -17.34 -1.75 20.37
C GLY A 312 -17.88 -3.11 19.95
N ILE A 313 -17.81 -3.45 18.66
CA ILE A 313 -18.35 -4.72 18.15
C ILE A 313 -17.35 -5.85 18.38
N ASP A 314 -17.86 -7.00 18.84
CA ASP A 314 -17.09 -8.23 19.02
C ASP A 314 -16.66 -8.78 17.65
N ALA A 315 -15.37 -8.69 17.34
CA ALA A 315 -14.82 -9.19 16.08
C ALA A 315 -13.54 -10.00 16.32
N ALA A 316 -13.65 -11.32 16.40
CA ALA A 316 -12.50 -12.22 16.55
C ALA A 316 -11.73 -12.37 15.24
N CYS A 317 -10.45 -12.76 15.37
CA CYS A 317 -9.62 -13.24 14.26
C CYS A 317 -9.06 -14.62 14.63
N PRO A 318 -8.77 -15.49 13.65
CA PRO A 318 -8.19 -16.80 13.92
C PRO A 318 -6.85 -16.69 14.65
N HIS A 319 -6.61 -17.57 15.63
CA HIS A 319 -5.38 -17.59 16.43
C HIS A 319 -4.11 -17.98 15.63
N ARG A 320 -4.28 -18.65 14.46
CA ARG A 320 -3.18 -19.06 13.58
C ARG A 320 -3.13 -18.17 12.34
N LEU A 321 -1.93 -17.92 11.83
CA LEU A 321 -1.69 -17.13 10.61
C LEU A 321 -2.18 -17.82 9.31
N LYS A 322 -2.48 -19.13 9.37
CA LYS A 322 -3.06 -19.93 8.27
C LYS A 322 -4.00 -20.99 8.83
N PRO A 323 -5.19 -20.61 9.32
CA PRO A 323 -6.20 -21.60 9.66
C PRO A 323 -6.67 -22.27 8.36
N ASP A 324 -6.93 -23.57 8.40
CA ASP A 324 -7.62 -24.22 7.29
C ASP A 324 -9.08 -23.71 7.23
N ALA A 325 -9.69 -23.74 6.05
CA ALA A 325 -11.09 -23.37 5.81
C ALA A 325 -12.02 -23.99 6.87
N ARG A 326 -11.81 -25.28 7.15
CA ARG A 326 -12.57 -26.04 8.14
C ARG A 326 -12.45 -25.47 9.56
N GLN A 327 -11.26 -25.04 9.97
CA GLN A 327 -11.04 -24.47 11.31
C GLN A 327 -11.74 -23.13 11.50
N LEU A 328 -11.76 -22.27 10.47
CA LEU A 328 -12.51 -21.01 10.49
C LEU A 328 -14.01 -21.26 10.64
N ILE A 329 -14.53 -22.24 9.91
CA ILE A 329 -15.95 -22.60 9.94
C ILE A 329 -16.31 -23.20 11.30
N GLU A 330 -15.53 -24.16 11.80
CA GLU A 330 -15.73 -24.77 13.11
C GLU A 330 -15.66 -23.73 14.24
N GLN A 331 -14.75 -22.75 14.14
CA GLN A 331 -14.70 -21.63 15.08
C GLN A 331 -15.94 -20.75 15.00
N ALA A 332 -16.36 -20.34 13.80
CA ALA A 332 -17.54 -19.50 13.61
C ALA A 332 -18.80 -20.18 14.17
N GLN A 333 -18.98 -21.47 13.89
CA GLN A 333 -20.11 -22.26 14.37
C GLN A 333 -20.08 -22.42 15.88
N ARG A 334 -18.95 -22.85 16.46
CA ARG A 334 -18.80 -23.06 17.91
C ARG A 334 -19.04 -21.80 18.72
N GLU A 335 -18.65 -20.64 18.20
CA GLU A 335 -18.76 -19.35 18.89
C GLU A 335 -20.01 -18.56 18.52
N GLY A 336 -20.87 -19.10 17.66
CA GLY A 336 -22.07 -18.40 17.17
C GLY A 336 -21.75 -17.11 16.41
N ARG A 337 -20.59 -17.05 15.73
CA ARG A 337 -20.13 -15.87 15.00
C ARG A 337 -20.53 -15.93 13.53
N ILE A 338 -20.76 -14.77 12.92
CA ILE A 338 -20.78 -14.67 11.45
C ILE A 338 -19.35 -14.61 10.94
N LEU A 339 -19.03 -15.50 10.00
CA LEU A 339 -17.78 -15.47 9.25
C LEU A 339 -17.82 -14.37 8.19
N LEU A 340 -17.04 -13.32 8.41
CA LEU A 340 -16.78 -12.29 7.42
C LEU A 340 -15.55 -12.68 6.60
N THR A 341 -15.70 -12.76 5.28
CA THR A 341 -14.62 -13.16 4.38
C THR A 341 -14.75 -12.49 3.02
N ARG A 342 -13.64 -12.36 2.32
CA ARG A 342 -13.61 -12.00 0.89
C ARG A 342 -13.24 -13.18 0.00
N ASP A 343 -12.99 -14.35 0.59
CA ASP A 343 -12.59 -15.55 -0.13
C ASP A 343 -13.82 -16.22 -0.73
N VAL A 344 -14.05 -15.94 -2.01
CA VAL A 344 -15.12 -16.58 -2.78
C VAL A 344 -14.94 -18.10 -2.84
N LYS A 345 -13.71 -18.62 -2.79
CA LYS A 345 -13.46 -20.07 -2.82
C LYS A 345 -13.93 -20.71 -1.51
N LEU A 346 -13.66 -20.08 -0.37
CA LEU A 346 -14.14 -20.55 0.93
C LEU A 346 -15.67 -20.63 0.96
N LEU A 347 -16.34 -19.55 0.52
CA LEU A 347 -17.81 -19.51 0.48
C LEU A 347 -18.42 -20.52 -0.51
N ARG A 348 -17.75 -20.77 -1.64
CA ARG A 348 -18.20 -21.76 -2.63
C ARG A 348 -18.17 -23.20 -2.13
N GLN A 349 -17.40 -23.50 -1.09
CA GLN A 349 -17.40 -24.85 -0.51
C GLN A 349 -18.72 -25.16 0.21
N ARG A 350 -19.55 -24.15 0.52
CA ARG A 350 -20.87 -24.30 1.18
C ARG A 350 -20.84 -25.13 2.47
N LEU A 351 -19.71 -25.11 3.17
CA LEU A 351 -19.49 -25.83 4.42
C LEU A 351 -20.02 -25.08 5.66
N ILE A 352 -20.44 -23.82 5.48
CA ILE A 352 -21.03 -22.97 6.51
C ILE A 352 -22.43 -22.52 6.05
N PRO A 353 -23.42 -22.43 6.96
CA PRO A 353 -24.75 -21.92 6.62
C PRO A 353 -24.69 -20.51 6.02
N SER A 354 -25.60 -20.23 5.07
CA SER A 354 -25.69 -18.92 4.39
C SER A 354 -26.05 -17.77 5.33
N ASN A 355 -26.70 -18.06 6.45
CA ASN A 355 -27.02 -17.11 7.52
C ASN A 355 -25.89 -17.01 8.57
N GLN A 356 -24.70 -17.54 8.29
CA GLN A 356 -23.55 -17.48 9.20
C GLN A 356 -22.26 -17.12 8.46
N ALA A 357 -22.33 -16.78 7.18
CA ALA A 357 -21.19 -16.28 6.42
C ALA A 357 -21.61 -15.13 5.52
N TYR A 358 -20.78 -14.09 5.48
CA TYR A 358 -21.03 -12.94 4.63
C TYR A 358 -19.80 -12.57 3.82
N ARG A 359 -20.03 -12.33 2.52
CA ARG A 359 -19.00 -11.90 1.59
C ARG A 359 -18.87 -10.40 1.64
N VAL A 360 -17.77 -9.91 2.20
CA VAL A 360 -17.48 -8.48 2.22
C VAL A 360 -17.13 -7.99 0.80
N LYS A 361 -17.88 -7.00 0.30
CA LYS A 361 -17.84 -6.51 -1.08
C LYS A 361 -16.82 -5.36 -1.24
N HIS A 362 -16.67 -4.52 -0.22
CA HIS A 362 -15.78 -3.36 -0.25
C HIS A 362 -14.32 -3.70 0.05
N LEU A 363 -13.40 -2.82 -0.40
CA LEU A 363 -11.95 -3.05 -0.32
C LEU A 363 -11.30 -2.24 0.79
N THR A 364 -11.80 -1.03 1.06
CA THR A 364 -11.23 -0.15 2.08
C THR A 364 -11.84 -0.47 3.45
N LYS A 365 -11.06 -0.32 4.52
CA LYS A 365 -11.53 -0.65 5.88
C LYS A 365 -12.76 0.18 6.28
N LYS A 366 -12.82 1.44 5.85
CA LYS A 366 -13.95 2.36 6.13
C LYS A 366 -15.22 1.89 5.42
N GLU A 367 -15.15 1.65 4.11
CA GLU A 367 -16.31 1.14 3.36
C GLU A 367 -16.73 -0.26 3.81
N GLN A 368 -15.77 -1.12 4.20
CA GLN A 368 -16.08 -2.42 4.78
C GLN A 368 -16.82 -2.29 6.11
N LEU A 369 -16.42 -1.35 6.97
CA LEU A 369 -17.13 -1.07 8.21
C LEU A 369 -18.55 -0.58 7.93
N THR A 370 -18.70 0.41 7.05
CA THR A 370 -20.00 0.93 6.62
C THR A 370 -20.88 -0.18 6.07
N GLU A 371 -20.34 -1.02 5.18
CA GLU A 371 -21.05 -2.17 4.62
C GLU A 371 -21.58 -3.11 5.71
N ILE A 372 -20.76 -3.45 6.71
CA ILE A 372 -21.17 -4.36 7.78
C ILE A 372 -22.21 -3.71 8.71
N ILE A 373 -22.05 -2.43 9.03
CA ILE A 373 -23.04 -1.69 9.84
C ILE A 373 -24.39 -1.64 9.13
N GLU A 374 -24.41 -1.32 7.83
CA GLU A 374 -25.63 -1.24 7.03
C GLU A 374 -26.28 -2.60 6.79
N THR A 375 -25.48 -3.63 6.47
CA THR A 375 -25.97 -4.97 6.13
C THR A 375 -26.61 -5.65 7.35
N PHE A 376 -26.04 -5.48 8.53
CA PHE A 376 -26.50 -6.11 9.76
C PHE A 376 -27.27 -5.16 10.69
N HIS A 377 -27.56 -3.94 10.22
CA HIS A 377 -28.27 -2.90 10.97
C HIS A 377 -27.69 -2.68 12.38
N LEU A 378 -26.37 -2.59 12.47
CA LEU A 378 -25.66 -2.51 13.75
C LEU A 378 -25.85 -1.13 14.39
N THR A 379 -26.25 -1.11 15.66
CA THR A 379 -26.29 0.12 16.46
C THR A 379 -24.92 0.37 17.08
N VAL A 380 -24.32 1.52 16.79
CA VAL A 380 -23.08 1.98 17.42
C VAL A 380 -23.46 3.05 18.45
N SER A 381 -23.17 2.80 19.73
CA SER A 381 -23.37 3.75 20.81
C SER A 381 -22.04 4.29 21.32
N GLU A 382 -22.02 5.56 21.74
CA GLU A 382 -20.80 6.22 22.24
C GLU A 382 -20.20 5.51 23.46
N GLU A 383 -21.05 4.94 24.32
CA GLU A 383 -20.67 4.17 25.51
C GLU A 383 -19.87 2.89 25.21
N HIS A 384 -19.99 2.35 23.99
CA HIS A 384 -19.29 1.13 23.57
C HIS A 384 -18.08 1.42 22.67
N LEU A 385 -17.89 2.67 22.24
CA LEU A 385 -16.70 3.04 21.48
C LEU A 385 -15.43 2.72 22.27
N LEU A 386 -14.45 2.16 21.57
CA LEU A 386 -13.16 1.78 22.14
C LEU A 386 -13.26 0.84 23.37
N SER A 387 -14.38 0.15 23.57
CA SER A 387 -14.55 -0.83 24.66
C SER A 387 -13.76 -2.13 24.44
N ARG A 388 -13.27 -2.37 23.21
CA ARG A 388 -12.53 -3.59 22.84
C ARG A 388 -11.12 -3.30 22.35
N CYS A 389 -10.20 -4.16 22.72
CA CYS A 389 -8.81 -4.13 22.30
C CYS A 389 -8.69 -4.42 20.80
N THR A 390 -8.23 -3.44 20.03
CA THR A 390 -7.99 -3.61 18.59
C THR A 390 -6.97 -4.70 18.26
N ARG A 391 -6.11 -5.11 19.20
CA ARG A 391 -5.15 -6.20 19.02
C ARG A 391 -5.77 -7.58 19.20
N CYS A 392 -6.43 -7.86 20.33
CA CYS A 392 -6.88 -9.21 20.68
C CYS A 392 -8.41 -9.41 20.77
N ASN A 393 -9.23 -8.35 20.65
CA ASN A 393 -10.69 -8.34 20.86
C ASN A 393 -11.18 -8.40 22.31
N GLY A 394 -10.27 -8.57 23.28
CA GLY A 394 -10.60 -8.53 24.70
C GLY A 394 -11.07 -7.15 25.17
N GLU A 395 -11.78 -7.10 26.29
CA GLU A 395 -12.33 -5.86 26.84
C GLU A 395 -11.22 -4.91 27.34
N LEU A 396 -11.41 -3.62 27.12
CA LEU A 396 -10.61 -2.59 27.78
C LEU A 396 -11.17 -2.34 29.17
N CYS A 397 -10.28 -2.18 30.15
CA CYS A 397 -10.68 -1.85 31.51
C CYS A 397 -11.45 -0.50 31.49
N PRO A 398 -12.65 -0.43 32.07
CA PRO A 398 -13.50 0.76 31.98
C PRO A 398 -12.91 1.95 32.74
N LYS A 399 -12.09 1.68 33.76
CA LYS A 399 -11.40 2.72 34.53
C LYS A 399 -10.07 3.08 33.86
N PRO A 400 -9.87 4.33 33.42
CA PRO A 400 -8.60 4.75 32.88
C PRO A 400 -7.50 4.77 33.95
N LEU A 401 -6.27 4.53 33.51
CA LEU A 401 -5.05 4.61 34.30
C LEU A 401 -4.40 5.98 34.13
N THR A 402 -3.74 6.45 35.19
CA THR A 402 -2.82 7.60 35.14
C THR A 402 -1.52 7.22 34.42
N ALA A 403 -0.73 8.20 33.98
CA ALA A 403 0.57 7.96 33.35
C ALA A 403 1.52 7.11 34.23
N GLN A 404 1.52 7.33 35.54
CA GLN A 404 2.33 6.54 36.49
C GLN A 404 1.85 5.07 36.55
N GLN A 405 0.54 4.85 36.62
CA GLN A 405 -0.04 3.51 36.62
C GLN A 405 0.18 2.80 35.28
N ALA A 406 0.08 3.51 34.16
CA ALA A 406 0.35 3.00 32.82
C ALA A 406 1.80 2.52 32.68
N LYS A 407 2.77 3.31 33.17
CA LYS A 407 4.20 2.94 33.17
C LYS A 407 4.47 1.65 33.96
N ALA A 408 3.79 1.48 35.11
CA ALA A 408 3.88 0.26 35.90
C ALA A 408 3.17 -0.94 35.26
N ALA A 409 2.06 -0.71 34.56
CA ALA A 409 1.20 -1.76 34.02
C ALA A 409 1.75 -2.43 32.73
N ALA A 410 2.61 -1.76 31.98
CA ALA A 410 3.23 -2.31 30.76
C ALA A 410 4.72 -1.94 30.61
N PRO A 411 5.61 -2.46 31.46
CA PRO A 411 7.04 -2.11 31.45
C PRO A 411 7.76 -2.48 30.13
N ASN A 412 7.21 -3.42 29.37
CA ASN A 412 7.77 -3.88 28.10
C ASN A 412 7.23 -3.13 26.87
N GLN A 413 6.25 -2.24 27.04
CA GLN A 413 5.71 -1.43 25.95
C GLN A 413 6.49 -0.10 25.91
N LYS A 414 7.18 0.17 24.79
CA LYS A 414 7.89 1.44 24.60
C LYS A 414 6.87 2.57 24.41
N ILE A 415 6.62 3.31 25.49
CA ILE A 415 5.86 4.58 25.46
C ILE A 415 6.89 5.69 25.59
N SER A 416 6.87 6.68 24.68
CA SER A 416 7.80 7.83 24.77
C SER A 416 7.61 8.55 26.10
N GLU A 417 8.69 9.04 26.69
CA GLU A 417 8.62 9.88 27.88
C GLU A 417 7.76 11.12 27.62
N ASP A 418 7.80 11.67 26.39
CA ASP A 418 6.96 12.81 26.00
C ASP A 418 5.46 12.54 26.15
N VAL A 419 5.01 11.30 25.90
CA VAL A 419 3.60 10.90 26.03
C VAL A 419 3.23 10.74 27.50
N LEU A 420 4.17 10.28 28.33
CA LEU A 420 3.95 10.10 29.77
C LEU A 420 4.00 11.43 30.53
N LEU A 421 4.67 12.44 29.98
CA LEU A 421 4.80 13.80 30.53
C LEU A 421 3.65 14.73 30.11
N GLN A 422 2.75 14.30 29.22
CA GLN A 422 1.56 15.07 28.87
C GLN A 422 0.55 15.06 30.02
N ASP A 423 0.32 16.24 30.61
CA ASP A 423 -0.63 16.42 31.69
C ASP A 423 -2.07 16.07 31.26
N GLY A 424 -2.76 15.31 32.11
CA GLY A 424 -4.17 14.97 31.92
C GLY A 424 -4.45 13.81 30.95
N LEU A 425 -3.41 13.16 30.39
CA LEU A 425 -3.60 12.02 29.50
C LEU A 425 -4.09 10.77 30.26
N LEU A 426 -5.16 10.17 29.76
CA LEU A 426 -5.73 8.94 30.28
C LEU A 426 -5.30 7.75 29.43
N PHE A 427 -5.05 6.61 30.10
CA PHE A 427 -4.61 5.37 29.48
C PHE A 427 -5.64 4.26 29.72
N TRP A 428 -5.84 3.38 28.75
CA TRP A 428 -6.71 2.21 28.86
C TRP A 428 -5.90 0.96 28.61
N GLN A 429 -6.12 -0.07 29.44
CA GLN A 429 -5.44 -1.34 29.33
C GLN A 429 -6.42 -2.44 28.91
N CYS A 430 -5.98 -3.31 28.00
CA CYS A 430 -6.71 -4.54 27.71
C CYS A 430 -6.59 -5.55 28.86
N SER A 431 -7.70 -6.11 29.32
CA SER A 431 -7.73 -7.12 30.39
C SER A 431 -7.06 -8.45 30.00
N GLU A 432 -7.00 -8.78 28.71
CA GLU A 432 -6.41 -10.02 28.21
C GLU A 432 -4.94 -9.87 27.82
N CYS A 433 -4.64 -9.02 26.83
CA CYS A 433 -3.29 -8.91 26.28
C CYS A 433 -2.42 -7.86 26.99
N ARG A 434 -2.99 -7.13 27.97
CA ARG A 434 -2.34 -6.07 28.75
C ARG A 434 -1.78 -4.91 27.93
N HIS A 435 -2.14 -4.81 26.65
CA HIS A 435 -1.72 -3.72 25.77
C HIS A 435 -2.37 -2.40 26.22
N LEU A 436 -1.57 -1.33 26.24
CA LEU A 436 -2.00 0.01 26.60
C LEU A 436 -2.38 0.83 25.37
N TYR A 437 -3.46 1.58 25.52
CA TYR A 437 -3.99 2.59 24.61
C TYR A 437 -4.08 3.92 25.33
N TRP A 438 -4.02 5.02 24.61
CA TRP A 438 -4.21 6.37 25.14
C TRP A 438 -4.76 7.28 24.07
N GLN A 439 -5.44 8.33 24.49
CA GLN A 439 -5.93 9.35 23.58
C GLN A 439 -4.76 10.25 23.20
N VAL A 440 -4.46 10.38 21.91
CA VAL A 440 -3.53 11.40 21.41
C VAL A 440 -4.33 12.70 21.29
N GLY A 441 -3.84 13.78 21.92
CA GLY A 441 -4.47 15.10 21.85
C GLY A 441 -4.70 15.54 20.40
N LYS A 442 -5.80 16.29 20.19
CA LYS A 442 -6.23 16.81 18.88
C LYS A 442 -5.16 17.65 18.19
#